data_AF-A0A9X2PDC8-F1
#
_entry.id   AF-A0A9X2PDC8-F1
#
_cell.length_a   1.000
_cell.length_b   1.000
_cell.length_c   1.000
_cell.angle_alpha   90.00
_cell.angle_beta   90.00
_cell.angle_gamma   90.00
#
_symmetry.space_group_name_H-M   'P 1'
#
loop_
_entity.id
_entity.type
_entity.pdbx_description
1 polymer ?
#
loop_
_entity_poly.entity_id
_entity_poly.type
_entity_poly.pdbx_seq_one_letter_code
_entity_poly.pdbx_strand_id
1 'polypeptide(L)'
;MTRRSPSPTRYTAYRFAPGRLPDNLYTYAETPPRQRRRRTPPVSTQMTVTDDWPEYIPVTETEIAVFEAWFGDILEELIQGE
;
A
#
# COMPACT_ATOMS: atom_id res chain seq x y z
N MET A 1 -45.89 15.32 -8.00
CA MET A 1 -44.54 15.88 -7.72
C MET A 1 -43.53 14.74 -7.71
N THR A 2 -42.79 14.56 -8.81
CA THR A 2 -41.85 13.46 -9.00
C THR A 2 -40.51 13.81 -8.36
N ARG A 3 -40.11 13.15 -7.27
CA ARG A 3 -38.75 13.30 -6.74
C ARG A 3 -37.77 12.62 -7.68
N ARG A 4 -36.91 13.41 -8.32
CA ARG A 4 -35.72 12.92 -9.04
C ARG A 4 -34.87 12.11 -8.07
N SER A 5 -34.64 10.85 -8.39
CA SER A 5 -33.62 10.01 -7.76
C SER A 5 -32.24 10.64 -7.96
N PRO A 6 -31.37 10.72 -6.94
CA PRO A 6 -29.98 11.07 -7.19
C PRO A 6 -29.32 9.90 -7.93
N SER A 7 -28.61 10.23 -9.01
CA SER A 7 -27.83 9.30 -9.83
C SER A 7 -27.00 8.37 -8.94
N PRO A 8 -26.94 7.06 -9.23
CA PRO A 8 -26.00 6.21 -8.53
C PRO A 8 -24.61 6.68 -8.93
N THR A 9 -23.90 7.34 -8.01
CA THR A 9 -22.46 7.49 -8.10
C THR A 9 -21.93 6.09 -8.32
N ARG A 10 -21.48 5.83 -9.55
CA ARG A 10 -20.79 4.61 -9.92
C ARG A 10 -19.51 4.63 -9.09
N TYR A 11 -19.58 4.10 -7.88
CA TYR A 11 -18.42 3.53 -7.22
C TYR A 11 -17.98 2.42 -8.16
N THR A 12 -17.12 2.80 -9.10
CA THR A 12 -16.29 1.89 -9.87
C THR A 12 -15.63 1.04 -8.81
N ALA A 13 -16.20 -0.14 -8.59
CA ALA A 13 -15.60 -1.15 -7.76
C ALA A 13 -14.16 -1.22 -8.22
N TYR A 14 -13.25 -0.91 -7.31
CA TYR A 14 -11.80 -1.00 -7.47
C TYR A 14 -11.50 -2.36 -8.09
N ARG A 15 -11.51 -2.42 -9.42
CA ARG A 15 -11.11 -3.59 -10.18
C ARG A 15 -9.60 -3.49 -10.18
N PHE A 16 -9.00 -4.03 -9.12
CA PHE A 16 -7.64 -4.52 -9.18
C PHE A 16 -7.63 -5.60 -10.26
N ALA A 17 -7.39 -5.18 -11.50
CA ALA A 17 -7.10 -6.09 -12.59
C ALA A 17 -5.62 -6.46 -12.45
N PRO A 18 -5.27 -7.76 -12.41
CA PRO A 18 -3.86 -8.15 -12.38
C PRO A 18 -3.14 -7.55 -13.59
N GLY A 19 -2.04 -6.85 -13.34
CA GLY A 19 -1.24 -6.15 -14.37
C GLY A 19 -1.64 -4.70 -14.67
N ARG A 20 -2.67 -4.14 -14.01
CA ARG A 20 -2.99 -2.70 -14.12
C ARG A 20 -2.76 -2.01 -12.78
N LEU A 21 -1.82 -1.07 -12.75
CA LEU A 21 -1.61 -0.19 -11.60
C LEU A 21 -2.88 0.63 -11.33
N PRO A 22 -3.27 0.81 -10.06
CA PRO A 22 -4.40 1.66 -9.72
C PRO A 22 -4.11 3.09 -10.15
N ASP A 23 -5.16 3.81 -10.56
CA ASP A 23 -5.05 5.20 -11.01
C ASP A 23 -4.59 6.15 -9.87
N ASN A 24 -4.67 5.72 -8.61
CA ASN A 24 -4.07 6.37 -7.44
C ASN A 24 -3.17 5.40 -6.65
N LEU A 25 -1.90 5.74 -6.45
CA LEU A 25 -0.94 4.97 -5.66
C LEU A 25 -1.35 4.85 -4.18
N TYR A 26 -2.00 5.87 -3.63
CA TYR A 26 -2.36 5.96 -2.20
C TYR A 26 -3.71 5.34 -1.85
N THR A 27 -4.29 4.56 -2.77
CA THR A 27 -5.55 3.83 -2.53
C THR A 27 -5.54 3.03 -1.23
N TYR A 28 -4.39 2.45 -0.85
CA TYR A 28 -4.29 1.58 0.32
C TYR A 28 -4.59 2.30 1.64
N ALA A 29 -4.43 3.63 1.70
CA ALA A 29 -4.73 4.43 2.87
C ALA A 29 -6.23 4.73 3.00
N GLU A 30 -7.00 4.55 1.92
CA GLU A 30 -8.44 4.75 1.94
C GLU A 30 -9.13 3.55 2.59
N THR A 31 -9.91 3.78 3.64
CA THR A 31 -10.73 2.72 4.23
C THR A 31 -11.90 2.42 3.28
N PRO A 32 -11.98 1.22 2.67
CA PRO A 32 -13.08 0.93 1.75
C PRO A 32 -14.41 0.89 2.52
N PRO A 33 -15.52 1.32 1.89
CA PRO A 33 -16.84 1.23 2.51
C PRO A 33 -17.17 -0.23 2.83
N ARG A 34 -17.49 -0.52 4.09
CA ARG A 34 -17.85 -1.86 4.56
C ARG A 34 -19.09 -2.35 3.81
N GLN A 35 -18.88 -3.15 2.75
CA GLN A 35 -19.99 -3.87 2.12
C GLN A 35 -20.60 -4.81 3.16
N ARG A 36 -21.87 -4.55 3.51
CA ARG A 36 -22.69 -5.44 4.35
C ARG A 36 -23.04 -6.73 3.59
N ARG A 37 -22.04 -7.55 3.28
CA ARG A 37 -22.25 -8.94 2.86
C ARG A 37 -22.32 -9.79 4.13
N ARG A 38 -23.26 -10.74 4.17
CA ARG A 38 -23.34 -11.76 5.22
C ARG A 38 -21.97 -12.43 5.33
N ARG A 39 -21.26 -12.16 6.42
CA ARG A 39 -19.89 -12.64 6.64
C ARG A 39 -19.98 -14.11 7.01
N THR A 40 -19.52 -15.00 6.13
CA THR A 40 -18.99 -16.29 6.59
C THR A 40 -17.89 -15.97 7.61
N PRO A 41 -17.90 -16.57 8.81
CA PRO A 41 -16.82 -16.34 9.76
C PRO A 41 -15.50 -16.66 9.05
N PRO A 42 -14.51 -15.75 9.10
CA PRO A 42 -13.23 -16.03 8.49
C PRO A 42 -12.67 -17.29 9.16
N VAL A 43 -12.36 -18.30 8.36
CA VAL A 43 -11.47 -19.36 8.82
C VAL A 43 -10.17 -18.65 9.20
N SER A 44 -9.83 -18.66 10.49
CA SER A 44 -8.60 -18.06 10.99
C SER A 44 -7.44 -18.95 10.56
N THR A 45 -7.04 -18.85 9.30
CA THR A 45 -5.76 -19.38 8.88
C THR A 45 -4.71 -18.54 9.59
N GLN A 46 -3.98 -19.14 10.54
CA GLN A 46 -2.78 -18.54 11.10
C GLN A 46 -1.79 -18.34 9.95
N MET A 47 -1.77 -17.14 9.39
CA MET A 47 -0.78 -16.76 8.40
C MET A 47 0.48 -16.36 9.17
N THR A 48 1.51 -17.18 9.07
CA THR A 48 2.83 -16.86 9.62
C THR A 48 3.43 -15.75 8.76
N VAL A 49 3.70 -14.60 9.37
CA VAL A 49 4.52 -13.55 8.75
C VAL A 49 5.97 -13.96 8.99
N THR A 50 6.62 -14.45 7.94
CA THR A 50 8.04 -14.79 7.97
C THR A 50 8.81 -13.69 7.26
N ASP A 51 9.88 -13.20 7.90
CA ASP A 51 10.83 -12.31 7.25
C ASP A 51 11.88 -13.15 6.53
N ASP A 52 11.65 -13.43 5.24
CA ASP A 52 12.50 -14.30 4.42
C ASP A 52 13.71 -13.55 3.82
N TRP A 53 14.20 -12.51 4.50
CA TRP A 53 15.34 -11.73 4.03
C TRP A 53 16.63 -12.56 4.12
N PRO A 54 17.51 -12.47 3.12
CA PRO A 54 18.81 -13.11 3.20
C PRO A 54 19.67 -12.43 4.26
N GLU A 55 20.58 -13.21 4.87
CA GLU A 55 21.54 -12.71 5.86
C GLU A 55 22.39 -11.54 5.31
N TYR A 56 22.62 -11.53 4.00
CA TYR A 56 23.35 -10.48 3.31
C TYR A 56 22.65 -10.08 2.02
N ILE A 57 22.36 -8.78 1.89
CA ILE A 57 21.89 -8.16 0.65
C ILE A 57 23.08 -7.40 0.06
N PRO A 58 23.64 -7.85 -1.08
CA PRO A 58 24.71 -7.10 -1.73
C PRO A 58 24.16 -5.76 -2.24
N VAL A 59 24.80 -4.67 -1.82
CA VAL A 59 24.53 -3.33 -2.33
C VAL A 59 25.84 -2.81 -2.93
N THR A 60 25.75 -2.25 -4.13
CA THR A 60 26.90 -1.70 -4.85
C THR A 60 27.16 -0.25 -4.44
N GLU A 61 28.41 0.22 -4.61
CA GLU A 61 28.77 1.63 -4.39
C GLU A 61 27.91 2.60 -5.21
N THR A 62 27.50 2.18 -6.41
CA THR A 62 26.62 3.00 -7.27
C THR A 62 25.21 3.09 -6.70
N GLU A 63 24.67 2.00 -6.15
CA GLU A 63 23.38 2.04 -5.46
C GLU A 63 23.46 2.89 -4.21
N ILE A 64 24.52 2.73 -3.39
CA ILE A 64 24.76 3.56 -2.21
C ILE A 64 24.78 5.05 -2.58
N ALA A 65 25.51 5.44 -3.62
CA ALA A 65 25.58 6.82 -4.07
C ALA A 65 24.22 7.40 -4.51
N VAL A 66 23.36 6.59 -5.14
CA VAL A 66 22.00 7.02 -5.52
C VAL A 66 21.13 7.21 -4.28
N PHE A 67 21.26 6.34 -3.27
CA PHE A 67 20.56 6.47 -2.01
C PHE A 67 21.03 7.73 -1.25
N GLU A 68 22.33 7.94 -1.12
CA GLU A 68 22.91 9.09 -0.43
C GLU A 68 22.58 10.43 -1.13
N ALA A 69 22.49 10.46 -2.45
CA ALA A 69 22.10 11.66 -3.18
C ALA A 69 20.66 12.13 -2.89
N TRP A 70 19.77 11.23 -2.43
CA TRP A 70 18.36 11.53 -2.14
C TRP A 70 18.05 11.61 -0.65
N PHE A 71 18.79 10.88 0.17
CA PHE A 71 18.52 10.73 1.60
C PHE A 71 19.69 11.11 2.50
N GLY A 72 20.83 11.53 1.94
CA GLY A 72 22.05 11.76 2.71
C GLY A 72 21.88 12.76 3.84
N ASP A 73 21.20 13.87 3.59
CA ASP A 73 20.90 14.91 4.59
C ASP A 73 20.02 14.39 5.73
N ILE A 74 18.97 13.63 5.39
CA ILE A 74 18.07 13.01 6.36
C ILE A 74 18.81 11.95 7.19
N LEU A 75 19.64 11.12 6.55
CA LEU A 75 20.40 10.08 7.23
C LEU A 75 21.46 10.67 8.15
N GLU A 76 22.16 11.72 7.73
CA GLU A 76 23.10 12.45 8.58
C GLU A 76 22.40 12.98 9.84
N GLU A 77 21.23 13.61 9.71
CA GLU A 77 20.45 14.08 10.87
C GLU A 77 20.00 12.93 11.79
N LEU A 78 19.49 11.83 11.22
CA LEU A 78 19.00 10.69 11.99
C LEU A 78 20.12 9.90 12.69
N ILE A 79 21.33 9.89 12.13
CA ILE A 79 22.48 9.13 12.64
C ILE A 79 23.35 9.98 13.57
N GLN A 80 23.41 11.30 13.37
CA GLN A 80 24.18 12.22 14.22
C GLN A 80 23.39 12.74 15.43
N GLY A 81 22.13 12.31 15.60
CA GLY A 81 21.22 12.71 16.68
C GLY A 81 21.37 11.97 18.01
N GLU A 82 22.57 11.49 18.37
CA GLU A 82 22.93 11.05 19.75
C GLU A 82 24.14 11.83 20.30
#